data_AF-A0A536K5C7-F1
#
_entry.id   AF-A0A536K5C7-F1
#
_cell.length_a   1.000
_cell.length_b   1.000
_cell.length_c   1.000
_cell.angle_alpha   90.00
_cell.angle_beta   90.00
_cell.angle_gamma   90.00
#
_symmetry.space_group_name_H-M   'P 1'
#
loop_
_entity.id
_entity.type
_entity.pdbx_description
1 polymer ?
#
loop_
_entity_poly.entity_id
_entity_poly.type
_entity_poly.pdbx_seq_one_letter_code
_entity_poly.pdbx_strand_id
1 'polypeptide(L)'
;MRGLRRFVFIIVVGALLAAIPLSAVASESFLSNSVRQAETAFDQSLSAAVGGGLQKGEADSLMWRYSQVQAVKPSAWWQVPVADHTKLDSIGQLQKELDTVYQQQLTDSRDALERQLHRWNLLLAEAKGDGISADGLDRGSARLSTHPAMSTTPNSLDALATVLSQQYAILDGRLAAYRTARAQVDAAAQNARTLLANAGQYPQLRIGGFQDQVTAATAGLDAVHSTEAFAPILARLQQTAAGVQALLNARTGAYNQLADTRSTLATAQRIGAIVGNRPSVINGLAGQLGTAADQGAFQSLTSQLYQQKQALASAIFTRQMSPVSYNAGVGKLIVISLSRQVLTAYQDGAAVMTTFVATGRPQLPTPPGVYRVFHKYSPYKFISPWPYGSPYWYPSAWTSFAMEFIAGGYFIHDAPWRSWYGPGSNLYNGTHGCVNVPYSPMSFLWNWTPMGTTVVVQY
;
A
#
# COMPACT_ATOMS: atom_id res chain seq x y z
N MET A 1 124.13 19.05 -60.29
CA MET A 1 123.95 19.91 -59.10
C MET A 1 122.47 20.00 -58.78
N ARG A 2 122.08 19.84 -57.50
CA ARG A 2 120.82 20.22 -56.80
C ARG A 2 119.52 20.26 -57.67
N GLY A 3 118.43 19.55 -57.38
CA GLY A 3 117.84 19.12 -56.12
C GLY A 3 116.39 19.65 -56.00
N LEU A 4 115.50 18.88 -55.34
CA LEU A 4 114.23 19.29 -54.67
C LEU A 4 113.08 19.85 -55.55
N ARG A 5 111.77 19.75 -55.28
CA ARG A 5 110.91 19.34 -54.12
C ARG A 5 109.42 19.29 -54.57
N ARG A 6 108.59 18.46 -53.89
CA ARG A 6 107.12 18.57 -53.60
C ARG A 6 106.13 18.49 -54.81
N PHE A 7 104.86 18.05 -54.76
CA PHE A 7 103.79 17.89 -53.74
C PHE A 7 102.61 17.03 -54.36
N VAL A 8 101.78 16.38 -53.51
CA VAL A 8 100.30 16.08 -53.62
C VAL A 8 99.72 14.88 -54.46
N PHE A 9 98.94 14.04 -53.73
CA PHE A 9 97.65 13.30 -53.99
C PHE A 9 97.50 11.90 -54.68
N ILE A 10 96.68 11.07 -53.96
CA ILE A 10 95.73 9.95 -54.29
C ILE A 10 96.20 8.48 -54.40
N ILE A 11 95.85 7.73 -53.34
CA ILE A 11 95.17 6.39 -53.21
C ILE A 11 95.44 5.30 -54.25
N VAL A 12 95.93 4.13 -53.79
CA VAL A 12 95.32 2.80 -54.03
C VAL A 12 95.50 1.86 -52.82
N VAL A 13 94.35 1.32 -52.41
CA VAL A 13 94.00 0.13 -51.62
C VAL A 13 95.03 -1.01 -51.54
N GLY A 14 95.18 -1.60 -50.35
CA GLY A 14 95.87 -2.88 -50.18
C GLY A 14 95.70 -3.50 -48.79
N ALA A 15 94.72 -4.40 -48.66
CA ALA A 15 94.72 -5.54 -47.75
C ALA A 15 94.95 -5.29 -46.24
N LEU A 16 93.90 -4.85 -45.55
CA LEU A 16 93.58 -5.41 -44.24
C LEU A 16 92.32 -6.25 -44.44
N LEU A 17 92.55 -7.48 -44.91
CA LEU A 17 91.64 -8.59 -44.67
C LEU A 17 91.32 -8.56 -43.17
N ALA A 18 90.08 -8.24 -42.84
CA ALA A 18 89.53 -8.52 -41.55
C ALA A 18 89.70 -10.04 -41.36
N ALA A 19 90.76 -10.42 -40.65
CA ALA A 19 90.76 -11.65 -39.90
C ALA A 19 89.58 -11.49 -38.95
N ILE A 20 88.40 -11.97 -39.38
CA ILE A 20 87.33 -12.26 -38.45
C ILE A 20 87.97 -13.30 -37.54
N PRO A 21 88.18 -12.99 -36.25
CA PRO A 21 88.63 -14.02 -35.33
C PRO A 21 87.67 -15.21 -35.49
N LEU A 22 88.16 -16.44 -35.63
CA LEU A 22 87.28 -17.61 -35.54
C LEU A 22 86.44 -17.59 -34.23
N SER A 23 86.90 -16.86 -33.21
CA SER A 23 86.14 -16.51 -32.01
C SER A 23 84.96 -15.56 -32.23
N ALA A 24 84.96 -14.68 -33.24
CA ALA A 24 83.84 -13.79 -33.57
C ALA A 24 82.70 -14.54 -34.28
N VAL A 25 82.99 -15.42 -35.25
CA VAL A 25 81.97 -16.28 -35.90
C VAL A 25 81.41 -17.31 -34.91
N ALA A 26 82.25 -17.87 -34.04
CA ALA A 26 81.81 -18.73 -32.94
C ALA A 26 80.92 -17.96 -31.95
N SER A 27 81.26 -16.69 -31.61
CA SER A 27 80.43 -15.86 -30.73
C SER A 27 79.08 -15.45 -31.36
N GLU A 28 79.02 -15.21 -32.67
CA GLU A 28 77.77 -14.92 -33.40
C GLU A 28 76.81 -16.11 -33.42
N SER A 29 77.34 -17.32 -33.60
CA SER A 29 76.53 -18.55 -33.53
C SER A 29 76.00 -18.82 -32.12
N PHE A 30 76.73 -18.40 -31.08
CA PHE A 30 76.33 -18.55 -29.69
C PHE A 30 75.27 -17.52 -29.28
N LEU A 31 75.44 -16.25 -29.67
CA LEU A 31 74.49 -15.16 -29.41
C LEU A 31 73.14 -15.40 -30.08
N SER A 32 73.13 -15.75 -31.37
CA SER A 32 71.89 -16.02 -32.11
C SER A 32 71.13 -17.27 -31.60
N ASN A 33 71.85 -18.27 -31.08
CA ASN A 33 71.23 -19.41 -30.40
C ASN A 33 70.67 -19.02 -29.02
N SER A 34 71.37 -18.15 -28.29
CA SER A 34 70.91 -17.63 -27.00
C SER A 34 69.63 -16.79 -27.15
N VAL A 35 69.54 -15.97 -28.21
CA VAL A 35 68.32 -15.21 -28.54
C VAL A 35 67.16 -16.15 -28.83
N ARG A 36 67.34 -17.18 -29.68
CA ARG A 36 66.27 -18.16 -29.98
C ARG A 36 65.79 -18.93 -28.74
N GLN A 37 66.71 -19.27 -27.83
CA GLN A 37 66.35 -19.90 -26.55
C GLN A 37 65.54 -18.94 -25.66
N ALA A 38 65.95 -17.67 -25.58
CA ALA A 38 65.23 -16.64 -24.82
C ALA A 38 63.83 -16.37 -25.39
N GLU A 39 63.69 -16.29 -26.72
CA GLU A 39 62.40 -16.16 -27.42
C GLU A 39 61.47 -17.34 -27.08
N THR A 40 61.98 -18.57 -27.20
CA THR A 40 61.21 -19.78 -26.89
C THR A 40 60.79 -19.84 -25.42
N ALA A 41 61.68 -19.45 -24.51
CA ALA A 41 61.39 -19.43 -23.07
C ALA A 41 60.35 -18.36 -22.70
N PHE A 42 60.43 -17.18 -23.32
CA PHE A 42 59.45 -16.11 -23.12
C PHE A 42 58.08 -16.51 -23.67
N ASP A 43 58.00 -17.07 -24.88
CA ASP A 43 56.74 -17.54 -25.48
C ASP A 43 56.06 -18.61 -24.61
N GLN A 44 56.83 -19.57 -24.08
CA GLN A 44 56.32 -20.58 -23.14
C GLN A 44 55.82 -19.95 -21.84
N SER A 45 56.58 -19.01 -21.27
CA SER A 45 56.21 -18.32 -20.02
C SER A 45 54.95 -17.49 -20.20
N LEU A 46 54.84 -16.74 -21.29
CA LEU A 46 53.68 -15.91 -21.60
C LEU A 46 52.44 -16.78 -21.87
N SER A 47 52.59 -17.88 -22.62
CA SER A 47 51.49 -18.83 -22.86
C SER A 47 51.00 -19.48 -21.56
N ALA A 48 51.92 -19.88 -20.68
CA ALA A 48 51.58 -20.42 -19.36
C ALA A 48 50.89 -19.37 -18.46
N ALA A 49 51.37 -18.13 -18.46
CA ALA A 49 50.77 -17.03 -17.71
C ALA A 49 49.35 -16.72 -18.20
N VAL A 50 49.15 -16.62 -19.51
CA VAL A 50 47.82 -16.42 -20.14
C VAL A 50 46.89 -17.60 -19.82
N GLY A 51 47.35 -18.85 -19.96
CA GLY A 51 46.58 -20.03 -19.58
C GLY A 51 46.26 -20.08 -18.08
N GLY A 52 47.15 -19.53 -17.26
CA GLY A 52 46.97 -19.36 -15.82
C GLY A 52 46.08 -18.17 -15.44
N GLY A 53 45.68 -17.32 -16.39
CA GLY A 53 44.74 -16.21 -16.15
C GLY A 53 45.37 -14.83 -16.08
N LEU A 54 46.56 -14.60 -16.66
CA LEU A 54 47.10 -13.25 -16.84
C LEU A 54 46.05 -12.33 -17.47
N GLN A 55 45.84 -11.15 -16.89
CA GLN A 55 44.86 -10.20 -17.40
C GLN A 55 45.10 -9.87 -18.87
N LYS A 56 44.01 -9.82 -19.65
CA LYS A 56 44.07 -9.62 -21.10
C LYS A 56 44.85 -8.35 -21.50
N GLY A 57 44.65 -7.23 -20.78
CA GLY A 57 45.35 -5.98 -21.08
C GLY A 57 46.87 -6.08 -20.89
N GLU A 58 47.31 -6.78 -19.85
CA GLU A 58 48.73 -7.03 -19.58
C GLU A 58 49.34 -7.99 -20.61
N ALA A 59 48.62 -9.06 -20.95
CA ALA A 59 49.01 -9.99 -22.00
C ALA A 59 49.15 -9.29 -23.36
N ASP A 60 48.16 -8.48 -23.75
CA ASP A 60 48.15 -7.73 -25.02
C ASP A 60 49.33 -6.74 -25.09
N SER A 61 49.64 -6.05 -23.98
CA SER A 61 50.78 -5.14 -23.86
C SER A 61 52.13 -5.85 -24.05
N LEU A 62 52.33 -6.97 -23.34
CA LEU A 62 53.55 -7.78 -23.42
C LEU A 62 53.72 -8.40 -24.81
N MET A 63 52.65 -8.93 -25.41
CA MET A 63 52.65 -9.44 -26.79
C MET A 63 53.02 -8.36 -27.81
N TRP A 64 52.44 -7.16 -27.68
CA TRP A 64 52.75 -6.04 -28.56
C TRP A 64 54.23 -5.65 -28.46
N ARG A 65 54.78 -5.50 -27.25
CA ARG A 65 56.19 -5.13 -27.05
C ARG A 65 57.13 -6.22 -27.52
N TYR A 66 56.81 -7.48 -27.29
CA TYR A 66 57.57 -8.61 -27.81
C TYR A 66 57.61 -8.60 -29.35
N SER A 67 56.51 -8.27 -30.02
CA SER A 67 56.50 -8.11 -31.49
C SER A 67 57.44 -7.00 -31.98
N GLN A 68 57.61 -5.91 -31.21
CA GLN A 68 58.56 -4.85 -31.54
C GLN A 68 60.02 -5.33 -31.41
N VAL A 69 60.32 -6.15 -30.40
CA VAL A 69 61.65 -6.75 -30.20
C VAL A 69 61.98 -7.72 -31.35
N GLN A 70 61.01 -8.55 -31.77
CA GLN A 70 61.18 -9.47 -32.91
C GLN A 70 61.41 -8.73 -34.24
N ALA A 71 60.81 -7.53 -34.40
CA ALA A 71 60.94 -6.72 -35.60
C ALA A 71 62.31 -6.06 -35.81
N VAL A 72 63.20 -6.07 -34.80
CA VAL A 72 64.55 -5.50 -34.91
C VAL A 72 65.37 -6.28 -35.95
N LYS A 73 65.87 -5.59 -36.99
CA LYS A 73 66.72 -6.14 -38.05
C LYS A 73 68.02 -5.33 -38.16
N PRO A 74 69.21 -5.97 -38.17
CA PRO A 74 70.46 -5.27 -38.42
C PRO A 74 70.50 -4.78 -39.89
N SER A 75 70.95 -3.54 -40.09
CA SER A 75 71.06 -2.94 -41.44
C SER A 75 72.37 -3.27 -42.15
N ALA A 76 73.33 -3.81 -41.41
CA ALA A 76 74.62 -4.26 -41.91
C ALA A 76 75.13 -5.47 -41.11
N TRP A 77 75.94 -6.33 -41.73
CA TRP A 77 76.45 -7.57 -41.13
C TRP A 77 77.23 -7.33 -39.82
N TRP A 78 77.94 -6.21 -39.69
CA TRP A 78 78.68 -5.86 -38.47
C TRP A 78 77.77 -5.41 -37.30
N GLN A 79 76.50 -5.12 -37.57
CA GLN A 79 75.50 -4.75 -36.54
C GLN A 79 74.81 -5.97 -35.94
N VAL A 80 74.97 -7.17 -36.52
CA VAL A 80 74.30 -8.40 -36.07
C VAL A 80 74.57 -8.70 -34.59
N PRO A 81 75.83 -8.68 -34.09
CA PRO A 81 76.08 -8.93 -32.67
C PRO A 81 75.44 -7.88 -31.74
N VAL A 82 75.42 -6.62 -32.16
CA VAL A 82 74.84 -5.50 -31.39
C VAL A 82 73.32 -5.64 -31.33
N ALA A 83 72.68 -6.00 -32.45
CA ALA A 83 71.25 -6.24 -32.52
C ALA A 83 70.83 -7.47 -31.69
N ASP A 84 71.62 -8.56 -31.72
CA ASP A 84 71.36 -9.78 -30.94
C ASP A 84 71.51 -9.54 -29.43
N HIS A 85 72.52 -8.79 -29.00
CA HIS A 85 72.65 -8.34 -27.61
C HIS A 85 71.44 -7.50 -27.17
N THR A 86 71.04 -6.53 -27.99
CA THR A 86 69.89 -5.65 -27.70
C THR A 86 68.59 -6.43 -27.60
N LYS A 87 68.38 -7.44 -28.47
CA LYS A 87 67.23 -8.34 -28.40
C LYS A 87 67.25 -9.18 -27.13
N LEU A 88 68.39 -9.76 -26.79
CA LEU A 88 68.54 -10.59 -25.60
C LEU A 88 68.22 -9.79 -24.31
N ASP A 89 68.74 -8.56 -24.21
CA ASP A 89 68.45 -7.65 -23.09
C ASP A 89 66.96 -7.27 -23.04
N SER A 90 66.35 -6.98 -24.20
CA SER A 90 64.93 -6.62 -24.29
C SER A 90 64.01 -7.78 -23.91
N ILE A 91 64.33 -9.01 -24.35
CA ILE A 91 63.59 -10.22 -23.95
C ILE A 91 63.74 -10.47 -22.46
N GLY A 92 64.95 -10.29 -21.90
CA GLY A 92 65.19 -10.40 -20.47
C GLY A 92 64.38 -9.38 -19.65
N GLN A 93 64.23 -8.15 -20.14
CA GLN A 93 63.36 -7.14 -19.53
C GLN A 93 61.88 -7.54 -19.60
N LEU A 94 61.41 -8.01 -20.75
CA LEU A 94 60.03 -8.48 -20.92
C LEU A 94 59.71 -9.68 -20.03
N GLN A 95 60.64 -10.63 -19.89
CA GLN A 95 60.50 -11.77 -18.98
C GLN A 95 60.36 -11.29 -17.53
N LYS A 96 61.24 -10.39 -17.09
CA LYS A 96 61.19 -9.83 -15.72
C LYS A 96 59.87 -9.12 -15.46
N GLU A 97 59.36 -8.40 -16.45
CA GLU A 97 58.08 -7.71 -16.34
C GLU A 97 56.90 -8.66 -16.31
N LEU A 98 56.88 -9.68 -17.18
CA LEU A 98 55.89 -10.76 -17.15
C LEU A 98 55.85 -11.42 -15.77
N ASP A 99 57.01 -11.79 -15.23
CA ASP A 99 57.11 -12.39 -13.89
C ASP A 99 56.56 -11.44 -12.83
N THR A 100 56.91 -10.16 -12.89
CA THR A 100 56.45 -9.15 -11.93
C THR A 100 54.94 -8.98 -11.97
N VAL A 101 54.36 -8.76 -13.16
CA VAL A 101 52.93 -8.53 -13.32
C VAL A 101 52.13 -9.78 -12.96
N TYR A 102 52.58 -10.96 -13.38
CA TYR A 102 51.90 -12.21 -13.05
C TYR A 102 51.93 -12.52 -11.55
N GLN A 103 53.07 -12.30 -10.87
CA GLN A 103 53.17 -12.48 -9.41
C GLN A 103 52.34 -11.45 -8.64
N GLN A 104 52.28 -10.20 -9.11
CA GLN A 104 51.42 -9.19 -8.51
C GLN A 104 49.95 -9.60 -8.63
N GLN A 105 49.50 -10.01 -9.82
CA GLN A 105 48.13 -10.46 -10.04
C GLN A 105 47.81 -11.69 -9.18
N LEU A 106 48.72 -12.65 -9.06
CA LEU A 106 48.54 -13.81 -8.19
C LEU A 106 48.35 -13.39 -6.72
N THR A 107 49.10 -12.40 -6.26
CA THR A 107 48.98 -11.84 -4.91
C THR A 107 47.63 -11.14 -4.73
N ASP A 108 47.23 -10.30 -5.68
CA ASP A 108 45.94 -9.59 -5.63
C ASP A 108 44.74 -10.55 -5.61
N SER A 109 44.77 -11.61 -6.42
CA SER A 109 43.76 -12.67 -6.43
C SER A 109 43.71 -13.43 -5.09
N ARG A 110 44.87 -13.66 -4.43
CA ARG A 110 44.91 -14.28 -3.10
C ARG A 110 44.28 -13.38 -2.05
N ASP A 111 44.68 -12.11 -2.00
CA ASP A 111 44.13 -11.13 -1.06
C ASP A 111 42.62 -10.94 -1.24
N ALA A 112 42.14 -10.95 -2.49
CA ALA A 112 40.71 -10.87 -2.78
C ALA A 112 39.93 -12.07 -2.24
N LEU A 113 40.47 -13.28 -2.41
CA LEU A 113 39.88 -14.51 -1.87
C LEU A 113 39.89 -14.50 -0.33
N GLU A 114 40.97 -14.06 0.30
CA GLU A 114 41.06 -13.95 1.77
C GLU A 114 40.01 -12.99 2.34
N ARG A 115 39.81 -11.83 1.70
CA ARG A 115 38.74 -10.89 2.08
C ARG A 115 37.35 -11.51 1.95
N GLN A 116 37.11 -12.33 0.93
CA GLN A 116 35.84 -13.05 0.80
C GLN A 116 35.66 -14.12 1.88
N LEU A 117 36.73 -14.86 2.20
CA LEU A 117 36.72 -15.87 3.27
C LEU A 117 36.43 -15.23 4.63
N HIS A 118 37.02 -14.07 4.91
CA HIS A 118 36.73 -13.33 6.14
C HIS A 118 35.25 -12.95 6.24
N ARG A 119 34.66 -12.39 5.17
CA ARG A 119 33.24 -12.04 5.12
C ARG A 119 32.33 -13.27 5.31
N TRP A 120 32.67 -14.37 4.66
CA TRP A 120 31.97 -15.65 4.82
C TRP A 120 32.00 -16.16 6.26
N ASN A 121 33.16 -16.09 6.93
CA ASN A 121 33.29 -16.52 8.32
C ASN A 121 32.47 -15.67 9.29
N LEU A 122 32.40 -14.35 9.07
CA LEU A 122 31.53 -13.46 9.84
C LEU A 122 30.05 -13.83 9.66
N LEU A 123 29.61 -14.06 8.43
CA LEU A 123 28.22 -14.43 8.13
C LEU A 123 27.85 -15.80 8.72
N LEU A 124 28.76 -16.77 8.67
CA LEU A 124 28.58 -18.07 9.34
C LEU A 124 28.49 -17.93 10.86
N ALA A 125 29.32 -17.08 11.47
CA ALA A 125 29.28 -16.84 12.91
C ALA A 125 27.95 -16.20 13.32
N GLU A 126 27.45 -15.27 12.53
CA GLU A 126 26.13 -14.65 12.72
C GLU A 126 25.00 -15.68 12.58
N ALA A 127 24.96 -16.45 11.49
CA ALA A 127 23.96 -17.50 11.28
C ALA A 127 23.97 -18.53 12.42
N LYS A 128 25.14 -18.91 12.93
CA LYS A 128 25.27 -19.79 14.11
C LYS A 128 24.76 -19.13 15.39
N GLY A 129 25.03 -17.84 15.58
CA GLY A 129 24.52 -17.07 16.72
C GLY A 129 22.99 -17.06 16.76
N ASP A 130 22.36 -16.96 15.59
CA ASP A 130 20.91 -17.00 15.43
C ASP A 130 20.34 -18.44 15.32
N GLY A 131 21.18 -19.47 15.43
CA GLY A 131 20.80 -20.89 15.32
C GLY A 131 20.36 -21.35 13.92
N ILE A 132 20.54 -20.51 12.90
CA ILE A 132 20.14 -20.77 11.52
C ILE A 132 21.10 -21.80 10.90
N SER A 133 20.54 -22.89 10.36
CA SER A 133 21.35 -23.96 9.76
C SER A 133 22.09 -23.50 8.49
N ALA A 134 23.40 -23.78 8.48
CA ALA A 134 24.26 -23.67 7.31
C ALA A 134 24.40 -25.01 6.54
N ASP A 135 23.56 -26.01 6.84
CA ASP A 135 23.67 -27.36 6.28
C ASP A 135 23.58 -27.33 4.75
N GLY A 136 24.54 -28.00 4.11
CA GLY A 136 24.66 -28.09 2.65
C GLY A 136 25.53 -26.99 2.02
N LEU A 137 25.93 -25.96 2.79
CA LEU A 137 26.84 -24.88 2.37
C LEU A 137 28.30 -25.14 2.80
N ASP A 138 28.47 -26.12 3.70
CA ASP A 138 29.69 -26.52 4.38
C ASP A 138 30.53 -27.54 3.59
N ARG A 139 29.95 -28.30 2.65
CA ARG A 139 30.69 -29.26 1.80
C ARG A 139 31.81 -28.60 0.96
N GLY A 140 31.68 -27.31 0.65
CA GLY A 140 32.73 -26.50 0.00
C GLY A 140 33.72 -25.85 0.98
N SER A 141 33.32 -25.60 2.23
CA SER A 141 34.09 -24.86 3.24
C SER A 141 35.37 -25.58 3.67
N ALA A 142 35.31 -26.91 3.82
CA ALA A 142 36.49 -27.73 4.12
C ALA A 142 37.53 -27.69 2.98
N ARG A 143 37.08 -27.67 1.71
CA ARG A 143 37.97 -27.49 0.55
C ARG A 143 38.58 -26.09 0.53
N LEU A 144 37.82 -25.06 0.88
CA LEU A 144 38.26 -23.66 0.87
C LEU A 144 39.28 -23.32 1.97
N SER A 145 39.29 -24.04 3.09
CA SER A 145 40.29 -23.84 4.16
C SER A 145 41.71 -24.32 3.83
N THR A 146 41.85 -25.21 2.82
CA THR A 146 43.13 -25.84 2.45
C THR A 146 43.58 -25.52 1.02
N HIS A 147 42.68 -25.12 0.13
CA HIS A 147 42.97 -24.86 -1.29
C HIS A 147 43.76 -23.58 -1.62
N PRO A 148 43.67 -22.45 -0.89
CA PRO A 148 44.42 -21.23 -1.22
C PRO A 148 45.94 -21.46 -1.24
N ALA A 149 46.44 -22.37 -0.40
CA ALA A 149 47.84 -22.78 -0.35
C ALA A 149 48.26 -23.72 -1.51
N MET A 150 47.30 -24.38 -2.18
CA MET A 150 47.53 -25.32 -3.29
C MET A 150 47.27 -24.71 -4.67
N SER A 151 46.65 -23.54 -4.73
CA SER A 151 46.33 -22.83 -5.96
C SER A 151 47.53 -21.99 -6.43
N THR A 152 47.96 -22.23 -7.68
CA THR A 152 49.20 -21.69 -8.25
C THR A 152 48.97 -20.69 -9.38
N THR A 153 47.71 -20.41 -9.76
CA THR A 153 47.37 -19.52 -10.88
C THR A 153 46.19 -18.61 -10.54
N PRO A 154 46.14 -17.36 -11.07
CA PRO A 154 45.00 -16.46 -10.90
C PRO A 154 43.64 -17.10 -11.22
N ASN A 155 43.51 -17.83 -12.33
CA ASN A 155 42.26 -18.51 -12.72
C ASN A 155 41.74 -19.47 -11.64
N SER A 156 42.64 -20.21 -11.00
CA SER A 156 42.23 -21.17 -9.95
C SER A 156 41.77 -20.48 -8.66
N LEU A 157 42.31 -19.30 -8.33
CA LEU A 157 41.85 -18.46 -7.22
C LEU A 157 40.48 -17.84 -7.53
N ASP A 158 40.28 -17.32 -8.74
CA ASP A 158 39.02 -16.71 -9.17
C ASP A 158 37.86 -17.73 -9.20
N ALA A 159 38.15 -18.97 -9.59
CA ALA A 159 37.18 -20.07 -9.53
C ALA A 159 36.72 -20.35 -8.08
N LEU A 160 37.66 -20.37 -7.11
CA LEU A 160 37.34 -20.53 -5.69
C LEU A 160 36.53 -19.34 -5.16
N ALA A 161 36.91 -18.12 -5.52
CA ALA A 161 36.22 -16.89 -5.16
C ALA A 161 34.77 -16.87 -5.69
N THR A 162 34.54 -17.37 -6.90
CA THR A 162 33.20 -17.49 -7.51
C THR A 162 32.31 -18.44 -6.71
N VAL A 163 32.82 -19.62 -6.36
CA VAL A 163 32.09 -20.60 -5.53
C VAL A 163 31.74 -19.99 -4.18
N LEU A 164 32.70 -19.35 -3.52
CA LEU A 164 32.50 -18.72 -2.21
C LEU A 164 31.44 -17.60 -2.28
N SER A 165 31.47 -16.79 -3.33
CA SER A 165 30.50 -15.71 -3.54
C SER A 165 29.07 -16.24 -3.72
N GLN A 166 28.89 -17.36 -4.43
CA GLN A 166 27.59 -18.01 -4.58
C GLN A 166 27.05 -18.54 -3.24
N GLN A 167 27.90 -19.20 -2.45
CA GLN A 167 27.52 -19.71 -1.13
C GLN A 167 27.18 -18.57 -0.17
N TYR A 168 27.97 -17.48 -0.19
CA TYR A 168 27.70 -16.25 0.56
C TYR A 168 26.31 -15.71 0.24
N ALA A 169 25.97 -15.54 -1.04
CA ALA A 169 24.68 -15.00 -1.46
C ALA A 169 23.49 -15.86 -0.98
N ILE A 170 23.64 -17.18 -0.94
CA ILE A 170 22.61 -18.09 -0.43
C ILE A 170 22.40 -17.88 1.07
N LEU A 171 23.49 -17.86 1.87
CA LEU A 171 23.40 -17.69 3.32
C LEU A 171 22.88 -16.30 3.70
N ASP A 172 23.35 -15.26 3.01
CA ASP A 172 22.91 -13.87 3.20
C ASP A 172 21.41 -13.73 2.93
N GLY A 173 20.93 -14.33 1.83
CA GLY A 173 19.49 -14.39 1.52
C GLY A 173 18.67 -15.11 2.59
N ARG A 174 19.16 -16.23 3.13
CA ARG A 174 18.49 -16.96 4.23
C ARG A 174 18.41 -16.10 5.49
N LEU A 175 19.51 -15.43 5.85
CA LEU A 175 19.58 -14.57 7.03
C LEU A 175 18.67 -13.34 6.88
N ALA A 176 18.65 -12.72 5.70
CA ALA A 176 17.75 -11.61 5.40
C ALA A 176 16.27 -12.01 5.50
N ALA A 177 15.90 -13.19 5.00
CA ALA A 177 14.54 -13.73 5.11
C ALA A 177 14.16 -13.99 6.58
N TYR A 178 15.06 -14.59 7.35
CA TYR A 178 14.88 -14.83 8.79
C TYR A 178 14.64 -13.53 9.57
N ARG A 179 15.51 -12.52 9.38
CA ARG A 179 15.38 -11.19 10.01
C ARG A 179 14.04 -10.53 9.66
N THR A 180 13.64 -10.63 8.39
CA THR A 180 12.36 -10.08 7.91
C THR A 180 11.18 -10.75 8.59
N ALA A 181 11.18 -12.09 8.69
CA ALA A 181 10.12 -12.84 9.35
C ALA A 181 10.05 -12.54 10.86
N ARG A 182 11.20 -12.43 11.53
CA ARG A 182 11.26 -12.02 12.95
C ARG A 182 10.68 -10.62 13.15
N ALA A 183 11.08 -9.65 12.32
CA ALA A 183 10.58 -8.28 12.39
C ALA A 183 9.05 -8.19 12.19
N GLN A 184 8.48 -9.01 11.30
CA GLN A 184 7.03 -9.08 11.11
C GLN A 184 6.29 -9.60 12.36
N VAL A 185 6.85 -10.62 13.02
CA VAL A 185 6.31 -11.18 14.27
C VAL A 185 6.39 -10.15 15.40
N ASP A 186 7.52 -9.46 15.53
CA ASP A 186 7.70 -8.40 16.54
C ASP A 186 6.70 -7.25 16.34
N ALA A 187 6.50 -6.81 15.10
CA ALA A 187 5.51 -5.79 14.75
C ALA A 187 4.07 -6.27 15.06
N ALA A 188 3.73 -7.52 14.76
CA ALA A 188 2.42 -8.08 15.09
C ALA A 188 2.20 -8.18 16.61
N ALA A 189 3.23 -8.56 17.37
CA ALA A 189 3.18 -8.58 18.84
C ALA A 189 2.97 -7.18 19.42
N GLN A 190 3.69 -6.17 18.90
CA GLN A 190 3.52 -4.78 19.32
C GLN A 190 2.12 -4.24 19.01
N ASN A 191 1.56 -4.56 17.84
CA ASN A 191 0.19 -4.21 17.49
C ASN A 191 -0.82 -4.83 18.47
N ALA A 192 -0.70 -6.13 18.73
CA ALA A 192 -1.57 -6.83 19.68
C ALA A 192 -1.48 -6.22 21.10
N ARG A 193 -0.28 -5.89 21.58
CA ARG A 193 -0.07 -5.23 22.89
C ARG A 193 -0.70 -3.84 22.94
N THR A 194 -0.57 -3.05 21.87
CA THR A 194 -1.19 -1.71 21.78
C THR A 194 -2.72 -1.81 21.87
N LEU A 195 -3.32 -2.75 21.14
CA LEU A 195 -4.77 -2.99 21.20
C LEU A 195 -5.22 -3.45 22.58
N LEU A 196 -4.45 -4.34 23.23
CA LEU A 196 -4.71 -4.78 24.59
C LEU A 196 -4.64 -3.64 25.60
N ALA A 197 -3.68 -2.73 25.45
CA ALA A 197 -3.55 -1.55 26.31
C ALA A 197 -4.76 -0.61 26.16
N ASN A 198 -5.24 -0.40 24.92
CA ASN A 198 -6.47 0.36 24.66
C ASN A 198 -7.69 -0.32 25.31
N ALA A 199 -7.86 -1.63 25.09
CA ALA A 199 -8.93 -2.39 25.72
C ALA A 199 -8.84 -2.39 27.26
N GLY A 200 -7.63 -2.32 27.82
CA GLY A 200 -7.38 -2.20 29.25
C GLY A 200 -7.89 -0.90 29.89
N GLN A 201 -8.21 0.12 29.10
CA GLN A 201 -8.92 1.32 29.60
C GLN A 201 -10.36 1.03 30.04
N TYR A 202 -10.88 -0.16 29.73
CA TYR A 202 -12.23 -0.59 30.05
C TYR A 202 -12.17 -1.81 31.00
N PRO A 203 -12.20 -1.59 32.33
CA PRO A 203 -11.96 -2.64 33.32
C PRO A 203 -12.92 -3.84 33.24
N GLN A 204 -14.11 -3.63 32.66
CA GLN A 204 -15.10 -4.69 32.48
C GLN A 204 -14.76 -5.67 31.35
N LEU A 205 -13.86 -5.31 30.42
CA LEU A 205 -13.57 -6.16 29.27
C LEU A 205 -12.75 -7.38 29.69
N ARG A 206 -13.19 -8.57 29.24
CA ARG A 206 -12.47 -9.83 29.45
C ARG A 206 -11.32 -9.94 28.44
N ILE A 207 -10.21 -9.29 28.76
CA ILE A 207 -9.01 -9.29 27.90
C ILE A 207 -7.91 -10.27 28.34
N GLY A 208 -8.03 -10.89 29.53
CA GLY A 208 -7.02 -11.80 30.08
C GLY A 208 -6.64 -12.93 29.11
N GLY A 209 -7.63 -13.60 28.51
CA GLY A 209 -7.35 -14.66 27.55
C GLY A 209 -6.59 -14.20 26.29
N PHE A 210 -6.77 -12.95 25.85
CA PHE A 210 -5.99 -12.38 24.75
C PHE A 210 -4.56 -12.03 25.21
N GLN A 211 -4.38 -11.54 26.44
CA GLN A 211 -3.07 -11.28 27.04
C GLN A 211 -2.26 -12.58 27.15
N ASP A 212 -2.89 -13.66 27.60
CA ASP A 212 -2.28 -14.99 27.68
C ASP A 212 -1.87 -15.50 26.30
N GLN A 213 -2.70 -15.29 25.28
CA GLN A 213 -2.39 -15.66 23.90
C GLN A 213 -1.18 -14.92 23.34
N VAL A 214 -1.08 -13.60 23.56
CA VAL A 214 0.10 -12.82 23.14
C VAL A 214 1.35 -13.27 23.90
N THR A 215 1.22 -13.51 25.21
CA THR A 215 2.33 -13.96 26.06
C THR A 215 2.83 -15.33 25.60
N ALA A 216 1.93 -16.29 25.40
CA ALA A 216 2.27 -17.63 24.93
C ALA A 216 2.86 -17.61 23.50
N ALA A 217 2.32 -16.79 22.60
CA ALA A 217 2.84 -16.69 21.22
C ALA A 217 4.22 -16.03 21.16
N THR A 218 4.54 -15.16 22.10
CA THR A 218 5.85 -14.50 22.17
C THR A 218 6.85 -15.21 23.08
N ALA A 219 6.40 -16.20 23.87
CA ALA A 219 7.26 -17.04 24.68
C ALA A 219 8.13 -17.93 23.77
N GLY A 220 9.44 -17.91 23.99
CA GLY A 220 10.37 -18.77 23.24
C GLY A 220 10.63 -18.32 21.81
N LEU A 221 10.29 -17.07 21.44
CA LEU A 221 10.68 -16.50 20.14
C LEU A 221 12.18 -16.61 19.85
N ASP A 222 13.00 -16.55 20.90
CA ASP A 222 14.46 -16.64 20.79
C ASP A 222 14.96 -18.07 20.50
N ALA A 223 14.08 -19.09 20.63
CA ALA A 223 14.36 -20.47 20.25
C ALA A 223 13.88 -20.80 18.81
N VAL A 224 13.35 -19.81 18.08
CA VAL A 224 12.91 -19.99 16.70
C VAL A 224 14.07 -19.72 15.76
N HIS A 225 14.51 -20.74 15.03
CA HIS A 225 15.72 -20.66 14.20
C HIS A 225 15.45 -20.86 12.69
N SER A 226 14.18 -20.83 12.27
CA SER A 226 13.81 -20.93 10.86
C SER A 226 12.68 -19.98 10.49
N THR A 227 12.67 -19.55 9.23
CA THR A 227 11.66 -18.63 8.67
C THR A 227 10.26 -19.24 8.74
N GLU A 228 10.14 -20.54 8.44
CA GLU A 228 8.85 -21.25 8.40
C GLU A 228 8.18 -21.32 9.77
N ALA A 229 8.98 -21.41 10.84
CA ALA A 229 8.50 -21.49 12.21
C ALA A 229 7.88 -20.16 12.71
N PHE A 230 8.20 -19.03 12.09
CA PHE A 230 7.56 -17.74 12.42
C PHE A 230 6.13 -17.62 11.88
N ALA A 231 5.79 -18.29 10.78
CA ALA A 231 4.49 -18.18 10.14
C ALA A 231 3.29 -18.49 11.07
N PRO A 232 3.26 -19.61 11.81
CA PRO A 232 2.15 -19.89 12.74
C PRO A 232 2.10 -18.89 13.91
N ILE A 233 3.23 -18.38 14.37
CA ILE A 233 3.31 -17.37 15.44
C ILE A 233 2.70 -16.05 14.96
N LEU A 234 3.13 -15.60 13.77
CA LEU A 234 2.60 -14.40 13.14
C LEU A 234 1.07 -14.49 12.97
N ALA A 235 0.57 -15.61 12.43
CA ALA A 235 -0.86 -15.83 12.26
C ALA A 235 -1.61 -15.78 13.60
N ARG A 236 -1.06 -16.37 14.67
CA ARG A 236 -1.66 -16.35 16.00
C ARG A 236 -1.74 -14.94 16.58
N LEU A 237 -0.68 -14.14 16.44
CA LEU A 237 -0.66 -12.75 16.91
C LEU A 237 -1.66 -11.89 16.13
N GLN A 238 -1.73 -12.04 14.81
CA GLN A 238 -2.70 -11.34 13.96
C GLN A 238 -4.14 -11.71 14.32
N GLN A 239 -4.43 -13.00 14.54
CA GLN A 239 -5.75 -13.46 14.97
C GLN A 239 -6.14 -12.88 16.34
N THR A 240 -5.19 -12.84 17.28
CA THR A 240 -5.39 -12.27 18.61
C THR A 240 -5.69 -10.77 18.52
N ALA A 241 -4.90 -10.03 17.74
CA ALA A 241 -5.13 -8.61 17.47
C ALA A 241 -6.52 -8.35 16.86
N ALA A 242 -6.91 -9.14 15.86
CA ALA A 242 -8.24 -9.04 15.24
C ALA A 242 -9.37 -9.29 16.24
N GLY A 243 -9.21 -10.25 17.16
CA GLY A 243 -10.17 -10.53 18.23
C GLY A 243 -10.33 -9.35 19.19
N VAL A 244 -9.23 -8.75 19.64
CA VAL A 244 -9.26 -7.56 20.52
C VAL A 244 -9.91 -6.37 19.80
N GLN A 245 -9.58 -6.14 18.53
CA GLN A 245 -10.19 -5.08 17.73
C GLN A 245 -11.70 -5.30 17.54
N ALA A 246 -12.14 -6.54 17.29
CA ALA A 246 -13.55 -6.87 17.17
C ALA A 246 -14.32 -6.61 18.47
N LEU A 247 -13.73 -6.92 19.62
CA LEU A 247 -14.29 -6.59 20.94
C LEU A 247 -14.46 -5.08 21.13
N LEU A 248 -13.43 -4.29 20.83
CA LEU A 248 -13.47 -2.82 20.90
C LEU A 248 -14.53 -2.21 19.97
N ASN A 249 -14.64 -2.74 18.75
CA ASN A 249 -15.64 -2.31 17.78
C ASN A 249 -17.05 -2.64 18.24
N ALA A 250 -17.28 -3.85 18.77
CA ALA A 250 -18.58 -4.26 19.30
C ALA A 250 -19.01 -3.38 20.48
N ARG A 251 -18.08 -3.06 21.39
CA ARG A 251 -18.32 -2.09 22.48
C ARG A 251 -18.77 -0.75 21.92
N THR A 252 -17.98 -0.15 21.02
CA THR A 252 -18.29 1.16 20.42
C THR A 252 -19.64 1.16 19.73
N GLY A 253 -19.94 0.12 18.94
CA GLY A 253 -21.23 -0.04 18.25
C GLY A 253 -22.41 -0.07 19.23
N ALA A 254 -22.28 -0.79 20.34
CA ALA A 254 -23.35 -0.88 21.34
C ALA A 254 -23.63 0.45 22.04
N TYR A 255 -22.58 1.22 22.39
CA TYR A 255 -22.75 2.56 22.98
C TYR A 255 -23.35 3.57 22.00
N ASN A 256 -22.96 3.53 20.73
CA ASN A 256 -23.57 4.35 19.68
C ASN A 256 -25.06 4.01 19.50
N GLN A 257 -25.40 2.72 19.46
CA GLN A 257 -26.79 2.28 19.36
C GLN A 257 -27.61 2.71 20.58
N LEU A 258 -27.04 2.70 21.79
CA LEU A 258 -27.71 3.23 22.99
C LEU A 258 -28.00 4.72 22.86
N ALA A 259 -27.02 5.51 22.41
CA ALA A 259 -27.19 6.96 22.21
C ALA A 259 -28.31 7.26 21.18
N ASP A 260 -28.30 6.57 20.05
CA ASP A 260 -29.34 6.63 19.01
C ASP A 260 -30.74 6.30 19.56
N THR A 261 -30.81 5.24 20.37
CA THR A 261 -32.07 4.78 20.95
C THR A 261 -32.61 5.81 21.95
N ARG A 262 -31.74 6.41 22.76
CA ARG A 262 -32.10 7.50 23.68
C ARG A 262 -32.55 8.76 22.94
N SER A 263 -31.89 9.12 21.84
CA SER A 263 -32.31 10.26 21.00
C SER A 263 -33.71 10.04 20.40
N THR A 264 -33.98 8.81 19.95
CA THR A 264 -35.30 8.41 19.44
C THR A 264 -36.35 8.43 20.55
N LEU A 265 -36.02 7.95 21.75
CA LEU A 265 -36.90 8.02 22.92
C LEU A 265 -37.24 9.47 23.28
N ALA A 266 -36.24 10.36 23.34
CA ALA A 266 -36.46 11.77 23.64
C ALA A 266 -37.39 12.44 22.60
N THR A 267 -37.24 12.07 21.33
CA THR A 267 -38.16 12.52 20.26
C THR A 267 -39.58 12.01 20.48
N ALA A 268 -39.75 10.72 20.80
CA ALA A 268 -41.05 10.14 21.11
C ALA A 268 -41.73 10.84 22.30
N GLN A 269 -40.98 11.12 23.37
CA GLN A 269 -41.48 11.83 24.55
C GLN A 269 -41.88 13.28 24.21
N ARG A 270 -41.05 14.00 23.46
CA ARG A 270 -41.31 15.39 23.06
C ARG A 270 -42.64 15.56 22.33
N ILE A 271 -43.02 14.60 21.50
CA ILE A 271 -44.28 14.64 20.73
C ILE A 271 -45.46 13.95 21.43
N GLY A 272 -45.24 13.46 22.66
CA GLY A 272 -46.26 12.73 23.43
C GLY A 272 -46.66 11.40 22.79
N ALA A 273 -45.73 10.69 22.15
CA ALA A 273 -45.96 9.34 21.67
C ALA A 273 -46.07 8.36 22.85
N ILE A 274 -46.83 7.28 22.68
CA ILE A 274 -47.00 6.26 23.73
C ILE A 274 -45.72 5.41 23.82
N VAL A 275 -44.84 5.77 24.76
CA VAL A 275 -43.55 5.08 24.95
C VAL A 275 -43.64 3.85 25.86
N GLY A 276 -44.66 3.75 26.71
CA GLY A 276 -44.85 2.61 27.64
C GLY A 276 -43.67 2.45 28.61
N ASN A 277 -43.30 1.19 28.93
CA ASN A 277 -42.18 0.86 29.83
C ASN A 277 -40.78 0.98 29.18
N ARG A 278 -40.69 1.43 27.93
CA ARG A 278 -39.42 1.49 27.16
C ARG A 278 -38.32 2.32 27.82
N PRO A 279 -38.59 3.47 28.48
CA PRO A 279 -37.55 4.19 29.21
C PRO A 279 -36.83 3.30 30.24
N SER A 280 -37.60 2.52 31.01
CA SER A 280 -37.06 1.61 32.01
C SER A 280 -36.25 0.47 31.37
N VAL A 281 -36.75 -0.11 30.28
CA VAL A 281 -36.04 -1.16 29.53
C VAL A 281 -34.71 -0.64 28.98
N ILE A 282 -34.71 0.53 28.35
CA ILE A 282 -33.50 1.16 27.79
C ILE A 282 -32.48 1.45 28.90
N ASN A 283 -32.94 1.92 30.07
CA ASN A 283 -32.07 2.13 31.24
C ASN A 283 -31.49 0.81 31.78
N GLY A 284 -32.29 -0.27 31.81
CA GLY A 284 -31.80 -1.60 32.17
C GLY A 284 -30.72 -2.11 31.20
N LEU A 285 -30.94 -1.97 29.89
CA LEU A 285 -29.96 -2.33 28.86
C LEU A 285 -28.68 -1.49 28.96
N ALA A 286 -28.81 -0.20 29.29
CA ALA A 286 -27.65 0.67 29.53
C ALA A 286 -26.83 0.21 30.76
N GLY A 287 -27.49 -0.25 31.83
CA GLY A 287 -26.82 -0.84 32.99
C GLY A 287 -26.07 -2.13 32.61
N GLN A 288 -26.72 -3.03 31.87
CA GLN A 288 -26.08 -4.25 31.37
C GLN A 288 -24.88 -3.95 30.47
N LEU A 289 -24.96 -2.91 29.63
CA LEU A 289 -23.87 -2.47 28.77
C LEU A 289 -22.66 -1.96 29.57
N GLY A 290 -22.88 -1.36 30.73
CA GLY A 290 -21.82 -0.96 31.65
C GLY A 290 -20.99 -2.12 32.18
N THR A 291 -21.61 -3.30 32.31
CA THR A 291 -20.98 -4.53 32.82
C THR A 291 -20.62 -5.55 31.74
N ALA A 292 -20.99 -5.29 30.49
CA ALA A 292 -20.72 -6.21 29.37
C ALA A 292 -19.21 -6.33 29.12
N ALA A 293 -18.75 -7.56 28.93
CA ALA A 293 -17.33 -7.89 28.99
C ALA A 293 -16.76 -8.50 27.70
N ASP A 294 -17.62 -9.07 26.85
CA ASP A 294 -17.25 -9.82 25.65
C ASP A 294 -18.09 -9.42 24.44
N GLN A 295 -17.60 -9.80 23.26
CA GLN A 295 -18.17 -9.39 21.98
C GLN A 295 -19.63 -9.85 21.82
N GLY A 296 -19.96 -11.07 22.24
CA GLY A 296 -21.31 -11.62 22.12
C GLY A 296 -22.32 -10.85 22.97
N ALA A 297 -21.93 -10.46 24.20
CA ALA A 297 -22.75 -9.62 25.06
C ALA A 297 -23.05 -8.26 24.40
N PHE A 298 -22.03 -7.58 23.87
CA PHE A 298 -22.23 -6.30 23.17
C PHE A 298 -23.13 -6.42 21.94
N GLN A 299 -22.96 -7.47 21.14
CA GLN A 299 -23.80 -7.71 19.96
C GLN A 299 -25.26 -7.95 20.34
N SER A 300 -25.51 -8.78 21.36
CA SER A 300 -26.86 -9.03 21.88
C SER A 300 -27.53 -7.74 22.38
N LEU A 301 -26.81 -6.94 23.17
CA LEU A 301 -27.33 -5.66 23.67
C LEU A 301 -27.60 -4.66 22.54
N THR A 302 -26.74 -4.63 21.52
CA THR A 302 -26.95 -3.80 20.32
C THR A 302 -28.26 -4.18 19.62
N SER A 303 -28.51 -5.48 19.40
CA SER A 303 -29.76 -5.94 18.79
C SER A 303 -31.00 -5.61 19.63
N GLN A 304 -30.92 -5.76 20.96
CA GLN A 304 -32.02 -5.40 21.86
C GLN A 304 -32.32 -3.89 21.84
N LEU A 305 -31.28 -3.05 21.88
CA LEU A 305 -31.42 -1.60 21.76
C LEU A 305 -32.00 -1.20 20.39
N TYR A 306 -31.57 -1.86 19.32
CA TYR A 306 -32.14 -1.65 17.99
C TYR A 306 -33.64 -1.97 17.94
N GLN A 307 -34.07 -3.07 18.56
CA GLN A 307 -35.50 -3.39 18.67
C GLN A 307 -36.28 -2.31 19.43
N GLN A 308 -35.72 -1.75 20.51
CA GLN A 308 -36.33 -0.62 21.22
C GLN A 308 -36.42 0.63 20.34
N LYS A 309 -35.37 0.95 19.58
CA LYS A 309 -35.36 2.06 18.62
C LYS A 309 -36.47 1.90 17.57
N GLN A 310 -36.63 0.72 16.99
CA GLN A 310 -37.68 0.45 16.00
C GLN A 310 -39.08 0.57 16.59
N ALA A 311 -39.29 0.07 17.81
CA ALA A 311 -40.57 0.20 18.50
C ALA A 311 -40.90 1.67 18.81
N LEU A 312 -39.91 2.48 19.19
CA LEU A 312 -40.08 3.92 19.39
C LEU A 312 -40.35 4.66 18.08
N ALA A 313 -39.66 4.31 16.99
CA ALA A 313 -39.91 4.86 15.67
C ALA A 313 -41.35 4.59 15.21
N SER A 314 -41.85 3.37 15.44
CA SER A 314 -43.24 3.01 15.20
C SER A 314 -44.21 3.85 16.06
N ALA A 315 -43.93 4.01 17.36
CA ALA A 315 -44.75 4.85 18.24
C ALA A 315 -44.77 6.32 17.80
N ILE A 316 -43.63 6.85 17.35
CA ILE A 316 -43.52 8.19 16.77
C ILE A 316 -44.41 8.31 15.54
N PHE A 317 -44.29 7.36 14.61
CA PHE A 317 -45.10 7.34 13.40
C PHE A 317 -46.59 7.30 13.71
N THR A 318 -47.04 6.40 14.60
CA THR A 318 -48.45 6.30 15.01
C THR A 318 -48.94 7.60 15.65
N ARG A 319 -48.12 8.23 16.51
CA ARG A 319 -48.48 9.52 17.11
C ARG A 319 -48.62 10.61 16.04
N GLN A 320 -47.66 10.69 15.13
CA GLN A 320 -47.68 11.65 14.03
C GLN A 320 -48.89 11.44 13.11
N MET A 321 -49.28 10.21 12.81
CA MET A 321 -50.43 9.86 11.96
C MET A 321 -51.79 9.81 12.67
N SER A 322 -51.86 10.14 13.97
CA SER A 322 -53.15 10.23 14.66
C SER A 322 -54.05 11.30 14.03
N PRO A 323 -55.40 11.18 14.06
CA PRO A 323 -56.27 12.25 13.60
C PRO A 323 -55.92 13.61 14.21
N VAL A 324 -55.99 14.69 13.43
CA VAL A 324 -55.81 16.05 13.95
C VAL A 324 -57.03 16.39 14.79
N SER A 325 -56.86 16.57 16.10
CA SER A 325 -57.96 16.84 17.03
C SER A 325 -58.73 18.10 16.62
N TYR A 326 -60.04 17.96 16.45
CA TYR A 326 -60.95 19.06 16.17
C TYR A 326 -62.37 18.65 16.56
N ASN A 327 -63.18 19.59 17.07
CA ASN A 327 -64.61 19.34 17.31
C ASN A 327 -65.37 19.47 15.99
N ALA A 328 -65.45 18.36 15.23
CA ALA A 328 -65.96 18.38 13.87
C ALA A 328 -67.50 18.49 13.77
N GLY A 329 -68.24 18.19 14.84
CA GLY A 329 -69.71 18.21 14.83
C GLY A 329 -70.32 17.28 13.75
N VAL A 330 -71.50 17.63 13.25
CA VAL A 330 -72.19 16.93 12.15
C VAL A 330 -71.74 17.50 10.81
N GLY A 331 -71.60 16.66 9.79
CA GLY A 331 -71.20 17.05 8.44
C GLY A 331 -69.76 16.70 8.07
N LYS A 332 -69.29 17.25 6.95
CA LYS A 332 -67.95 16.98 6.40
C LYS A 332 -66.99 18.13 6.69
N LEU A 333 -65.79 17.80 7.15
CA LEU A 333 -64.76 18.75 7.52
C LEU A 333 -63.37 18.22 7.13
N ILE A 334 -62.51 19.10 6.65
CA ILE A 334 -61.08 18.82 6.47
C ILE A 334 -60.30 19.64 7.50
N VAL A 335 -59.40 18.99 8.23
CA VAL A 335 -58.51 19.64 9.20
C VAL A 335 -57.06 19.38 8.82
N ILE A 336 -56.26 20.43 8.77
CA ILE A 336 -54.86 20.40 8.35
C ILE A 336 -54.02 20.95 9.48
N SER A 337 -53.15 20.11 10.05
CA SER A 337 -52.14 20.54 11.03
C SER A 337 -50.84 20.89 10.31
N LEU A 338 -50.42 22.14 10.43
CA LEU A 338 -49.16 22.65 9.92
C LEU A 338 -47.97 22.13 10.74
N SER A 339 -48.10 22.00 12.07
CA SER A 339 -46.98 21.50 12.89
C SER A 339 -46.70 20.03 12.64
N ARG A 340 -47.76 19.23 12.40
CA ARG A 340 -47.65 17.79 12.19
C ARG A 340 -47.55 17.40 10.72
N GLN A 341 -47.86 18.33 9.80
CA GLN A 341 -47.94 18.09 8.36
C GLN A 341 -48.90 16.93 8.04
N VAL A 342 -50.10 16.98 8.63
CA VAL A 342 -51.13 15.94 8.52
C VAL A 342 -52.46 16.58 8.16
N LEU A 343 -53.19 15.93 7.26
CA LEU A 343 -54.58 16.23 6.93
C LEU A 343 -55.47 15.10 7.45
N THR A 344 -56.55 15.47 8.13
CA THR A 344 -57.62 14.57 8.56
C THR A 344 -58.94 15.01 7.94
N ALA A 345 -59.65 14.08 7.30
CA ALA A 345 -61.03 14.27 6.86
C ALA A 345 -61.97 13.67 7.91
N TYR A 346 -62.96 14.45 8.33
CA TYR A 346 -63.99 14.08 9.30
C TYR A 346 -65.37 14.02 8.64
N GLN A 347 -66.13 12.98 8.97
CA GLN A 347 -67.55 12.88 8.65
C GLN A 347 -68.33 12.61 9.94
N ASP A 348 -69.27 13.49 10.27
CA ASP A 348 -70.17 13.34 11.41
C ASP A 348 -69.44 13.04 12.73
N GLY A 349 -68.35 13.79 12.97
CA GLY A 349 -67.51 13.65 14.16
C GLY A 349 -66.45 12.55 14.08
N ALA A 350 -66.52 11.63 13.12
CA ALA A 350 -65.58 10.53 12.96
C ALA A 350 -64.50 10.82 11.91
N ALA A 351 -63.23 10.54 12.21
CA ALA A 351 -62.15 10.64 11.23
C ALA A 351 -62.28 9.50 10.20
N VAL A 352 -62.51 9.86 8.92
CA VAL A 352 -62.67 8.90 7.82
C VAL A 352 -61.40 8.72 6.99
N MET A 353 -60.46 9.66 7.08
CA MET A 353 -59.14 9.55 6.44
C MET A 353 -58.13 10.39 7.22
N THR A 354 -56.90 9.91 7.36
CA THR A 354 -55.75 10.71 7.79
C THR A 354 -54.56 10.41 6.89
N THR A 355 -53.87 11.45 6.43
CA THR A 355 -52.70 11.33 5.57
C THR A 355 -51.67 12.39 5.92
N PHE A 356 -50.39 12.05 5.76
CA PHE A 356 -49.36 13.07 5.68
C PHE A 356 -49.58 13.96 4.45
N VAL A 357 -49.21 15.23 4.59
CA VAL A 357 -49.25 16.24 3.55
C VAL A 357 -47.94 17.02 3.52
N ALA A 358 -47.76 17.86 2.51
CA ALA A 358 -46.72 18.89 2.51
C ALA A 358 -47.37 20.25 2.26
N THR A 359 -47.16 21.19 3.17
CA THR A 359 -47.74 22.53 3.11
C THR A 359 -46.74 23.58 2.63
N GLY A 360 -47.16 24.84 2.60
CA GLY A 360 -46.33 25.98 2.22
C GLY A 360 -45.04 26.09 3.02
N ARG A 361 -43.96 26.48 2.34
CA ARG A 361 -42.67 26.80 2.97
C ARG A 361 -42.76 28.06 3.82
N PRO A 362 -41.83 28.33 4.75
CA PRO A 362 -41.88 29.51 5.62
C PRO A 362 -42.03 30.84 4.85
N GLN A 363 -41.43 30.95 3.66
CA GLN A 363 -41.49 32.14 2.81
C GLN A 363 -42.82 32.29 2.05
N LEU A 364 -43.54 31.18 1.84
CA LEU A 364 -44.83 31.12 1.13
C LEU A 364 -45.75 30.16 1.88
N PRO A 365 -46.16 30.53 3.11
CA PRO A 365 -46.82 29.60 4.03
C PRO A 365 -48.25 29.32 3.58
N THR A 366 -48.77 28.15 3.97
CA THR A 366 -50.21 27.91 3.98
C THR A 366 -50.81 28.67 5.18
N PRO A 367 -51.68 29.67 4.98
CA PRO A 367 -52.17 30.48 6.08
C PRO A 367 -53.10 29.66 7.01
N PRO A 368 -52.96 29.77 8.35
CA PRO A 368 -53.92 29.20 9.28
C PRO A 368 -55.25 29.97 9.22
N GLY A 369 -56.37 29.26 9.40
CA GLY A 369 -57.69 29.85 9.33
C GLY A 369 -58.80 28.82 9.09
N VAL A 370 -60.03 29.32 8.99
CA VAL A 370 -61.21 28.52 8.64
C VAL A 370 -61.69 28.97 7.26
N TYR A 371 -61.75 28.02 6.34
CA TYR A 371 -62.00 28.22 4.93
C TYR A 371 -63.07 27.24 4.44
N ARG A 372 -63.35 27.27 3.13
CA ARG A 372 -64.26 26.33 2.47
C ARG A 372 -63.77 26.02 1.07
N VAL A 373 -63.96 24.79 0.62
CA VAL A 373 -63.72 24.43 -0.78
C VAL A 373 -64.74 25.16 -1.66
N PHE A 374 -64.29 26.04 -2.55
CA PHE A 374 -65.18 26.82 -3.42
C PHE A 374 -64.94 26.59 -4.90
N HIS A 375 -63.90 25.86 -5.29
CA HIS A 375 -63.73 25.32 -6.65
C HIS A 375 -63.09 23.92 -6.65
N LYS A 376 -63.43 23.16 -7.69
CA LYS A 376 -62.94 21.80 -7.94
C LYS A 376 -62.64 21.64 -9.45
N TYR A 377 -61.37 21.47 -9.81
CA TYR A 377 -60.87 21.07 -11.12
C TYR A 377 -60.30 19.63 -11.21
N SER A 378 -60.58 18.93 -12.31
CA SER A 378 -59.94 17.65 -12.66
C SER A 378 -59.96 17.44 -14.19
N PRO A 379 -58.81 17.24 -14.86
CA PRO A 379 -57.45 17.50 -14.37
C PRO A 379 -57.19 19.02 -14.22
N TYR A 380 -56.08 19.39 -13.56
CA TYR A 380 -55.68 20.80 -13.42
C TYR A 380 -54.18 20.97 -13.64
N LYS A 381 -53.81 21.97 -14.44
CA LYS A 381 -52.42 22.32 -14.73
C LYS A 381 -52.04 23.58 -13.95
N PHE A 382 -51.11 23.43 -13.02
CA PHE A 382 -50.53 24.56 -12.30
C PHE A 382 -49.47 25.24 -13.18
N ILE A 383 -49.58 26.56 -13.32
CA ILE A 383 -48.61 27.41 -14.02
C ILE A 383 -48.05 28.38 -13.00
N SER A 384 -46.72 28.55 -12.97
CA SER A 384 -46.07 29.48 -12.05
C SER A 384 -46.43 30.93 -12.38
N PRO A 385 -46.92 31.72 -11.42
CA PRO A 385 -47.08 33.17 -11.60
C PRO A 385 -45.73 33.91 -11.51
N TRP A 386 -44.69 33.27 -10.99
CA TRP A 386 -43.34 33.83 -10.97
C TRP A 386 -42.65 33.58 -12.32
N PRO A 387 -41.81 34.52 -12.82
CA PRO A 387 -41.06 34.35 -14.05
C PRO A 387 -39.86 33.40 -13.87
N TYR A 388 -39.40 32.81 -14.98
CA TYR A 388 -38.21 31.97 -14.99
C TYR A 388 -37.00 32.74 -14.43
N GLY A 389 -36.26 32.13 -13.50
CA GLY A 389 -35.15 32.77 -12.77
C GLY A 389 -35.53 33.30 -11.38
N SER A 390 -36.82 33.38 -11.03
CA SER A 390 -37.23 33.64 -9.65
C SER A 390 -36.89 32.46 -8.73
N PRO A 391 -36.48 32.69 -7.46
CA PRO A 391 -36.31 31.61 -6.47
C PRO A 391 -37.64 30.89 -6.12
N TYR A 392 -38.78 31.43 -6.53
CA TYR A 392 -40.12 30.85 -6.35
C TYR A 392 -40.73 30.35 -7.66
N TRP A 393 -39.95 30.33 -8.74
CA TRP A 393 -40.43 29.75 -9.99
C TRP A 393 -40.58 28.23 -9.86
N TYR A 394 -41.66 27.69 -10.44
CA TYR A 394 -41.83 26.25 -10.60
C TYR A 394 -42.27 25.90 -12.03
N PRO A 395 -41.86 24.73 -12.56
CA PRO A 395 -42.28 24.28 -13.88
C PRO A 395 -43.78 23.99 -13.90
N SER A 396 -44.43 24.17 -15.04
CA SER A 396 -45.84 23.82 -15.17
C SER A 396 -46.05 22.33 -14.92
N ALA A 397 -47.02 21.98 -14.07
CA ALA A 397 -47.23 20.60 -13.65
C ALA A 397 -48.72 20.23 -13.67
N TRP A 398 -49.01 19.02 -14.16
CA TRP A 398 -50.34 18.45 -14.15
C TRP A 398 -50.62 17.76 -12.82
N THR A 399 -51.85 17.92 -12.35
CA THR A 399 -52.42 17.24 -11.19
C THR A 399 -53.76 16.65 -11.61
N SER A 400 -54.14 15.57 -10.94
CA SER A 400 -55.36 14.85 -11.25
C SER A 400 -56.57 15.51 -10.59
N PHE A 401 -56.40 16.07 -9.39
CA PHE A 401 -57.46 16.64 -8.57
C PHE A 401 -56.95 17.91 -7.86
N ALA A 402 -57.67 19.02 -7.99
CA ALA A 402 -57.31 20.29 -7.35
C ALA A 402 -58.52 21.00 -6.73
N MET A 403 -58.56 21.11 -5.40
CA MET A 403 -59.63 21.76 -4.62
C MET A 403 -59.16 23.13 -4.14
N GLU A 404 -59.72 24.21 -4.66
CA GLU A 404 -59.39 25.56 -4.19
C GLU A 404 -60.17 25.85 -2.91
N PHE A 405 -59.46 26.26 -1.86
CA PHE A 405 -60.05 26.54 -0.56
C PHE A 405 -59.72 27.94 -0.01
N ILE A 406 -58.66 28.60 -0.51
CA ILE A 406 -58.40 30.03 -0.28
C ILE A 406 -58.22 30.71 -1.63
N ALA A 407 -58.89 31.85 -1.81
CA ALA A 407 -58.71 32.70 -2.98
C ALA A 407 -57.25 33.12 -3.15
N GLY A 408 -56.83 33.33 -4.39
CA GLY A 408 -55.43 33.60 -4.72
C GLY A 408 -54.62 32.34 -5.00
N GLY A 409 -55.27 31.20 -5.26
CA GLY A 409 -54.63 30.00 -5.78
C GLY A 409 -54.09 29.03 -4.73
N TYR A 410 -54.73 28.94 -3.56
CA TYR A 410 -54.38 27.92 -2.56
C TYR A 410 -55.26 26.69 -2.74
N PHE A 411 -54.61 25.60 -3.15
CA PHE A 411 -55.28 24.34 -3.46
C PHE A 411 -54.87 23.22 -2.51
N ILE A 412 -55.79 22.29 -2.25
CA ILE A 412 -55.49 20.94 -1.81
C ILE A 412 -55.46 20.07 -3.07
N HIS A 413 -54.32 19.45 -3.38
CA HIS A 413 -54.15 18.72 -4.64
C HIS A 413 -53.12 17.58 -4.56
N ASP A 414 -53.19 16.64 -5.50
CA ASP A 414 -52.15 15.62 -5.65
C ASP A 414 -50.87 16.21 -6.23
N ALA A 415 -49.73 15.63 -5.88
CA ALA A 415 -48.42 16.11 -6.32
C ALA A 415 -47.58 14.95 -6.87
N PRO A 416 -47.77 14.55 -8.14
CA PRO A 416 -47.07 13.41 -8.73
C PRO A 416 -45.54 13.56 -8.76
N TRP A 417 -45.02 14.78 -8.62
CA TRP A 417 -43.59 15.09 -8.54
C TRP A 417 -43.00 14.92 -7.13
N ARG A 418 -43.80 14.61 -6.10
CA ARG A 418 -43.35 14.59 -4.70
C ARG A 418 -43.19 13.17 -4.19
N SER A 419 -42.04 12.89 -3.58
CA SER A 419 -41.71 11.60 -2.94
C SER A 419 -41.79 11.62 -1.42
N TRP A 420 -41.86 12.80 -0.79
CA TRP A 420 -41.87 12.93 0.68
C TRP A 420 -42.95 13.89 1.19
N TYR A 421 -43.70 13.41 2.18
CA TYR A 421 -44.79 14.08 2.88
C TYR A 421 -44.60 13.90 4.39
N GLY A 422 -45.21 14.78 5.19
CA GLY A 422 -45.18 14.70 6.64
C GLY A 422 -44.19 15.67 7.28
N PRO A 423 -43.89 15.50 8.58
CA PRO A 423 -43.15 16.48 9.38
C PRO A 423 -41.84 16.92 8.73
N GLY A 424 -41.64 18.22 8.59
CA GLY A 424 -40.44 18.81 7.97
C GLY A 424 -40.50 18.97 6.45
N SER A 425 -41.46 18.34 5.75
CA SER A 425 -41.59 18.45 4.29
C SER A 425 -41.83 19.89 3.82
N ASN A 426 -42.51 20.70 4.63
CA ASN A 426 -42.69 22.14 4.42
C ASN A 426 -41.39 22.95 4.54
N LEU A 427 -40.38 22.46 5.27
CA LEU A 427 -39.13 23.20 5.50
C LEU A 427 -38.11 22.97 4.39
N TYR A 428 -37.92 21.73 3.94
CA TYR A 428 -36.91 21.40 2.92
C TYR A 428 -37.43 21.53 1.49
N ASN A 429 -38.69 21.15 1.26
CA ASN A 429 -39.30 21.20 -0.06
C ASN A 429 -40.77 21.62 0.08
N GLY A 430 -41.03 22.72 0.79
CA GLY A 430 -42.39 23.20 1.00
C GLY A 430 -43.01 23.75 -0.29
N THR A 431 -44.33 23.77 -0.34
CA THR A 431 -45.09 24.26 -1.49
C THR A 431 -45.05 25.81 -1.53
N HIS A 432 -45.75 26.40 -2.50
CA HIS A 432 -45.98 27.85 -2.60
C HIS A 432 -47.26 28.30 -1.87
N GLY A 433 -47.75 27.50 -0.91
CA GLY A 433 -48.96 27.76 -0.13
C GLY A 433 -50.01 26.65 -0.26
N CYS A 434 -50.01 25.90 -1.35
CA CYS A 434 -50.89 24.73 -1.53
C CYS A 434 -50.61 23.62 -0.50
N VAL A 435 -51.57 22.71 -0.35
CA VAL A 435 -51.44 21.50 0.45
C VAL A 435 -51.32 20.32 -0.52
N ASN A 436 -50.11 19.79 -0.64
CA ASN A 436 -49.82 18.64 -1.46
C ASN A 436 -50.20 17.37 -0.70
N VAL A 437 -51.02 16.53 -1.34
CA VAL A 437 -51.53 15.26 -0.79
C VAL A 437 -51.02 14.09 -1.65
N PRO A 438 -50.71 12.91 -1.08
CA PRO A 438 -50.41 11.73 -1.89
C PRO A 438 -51.61 11.34 -2.78
N TYR A 439 -51.34 10.77 -3.95
CA TYR A 439 -52.36 10.55 -4.98
C TYR A 439 -53.60 9.77 -4.48
N SER A 440 -53.40 8.63 -3.82
CA SER A 440 -54.52 7.79 -3.35
C SER A 440 -55.41 8.49 -2.30
N PRO A 441 -54.86 9.07 -1.21
CA PRO A 441 -55.62 9.93 -0.30
C PRO A 441 -56.30 11.12 -1.00
N MET A 442 -55.64 11.76 -1.98
CA MET A 442 -56.25 12.87 -2.72
C MET A 442 -57.45 12.43 -3.55
N SER A 443 -57.37 11.27 -4.21
CA SER A 443 -58.47 10.70 -5.00
C SER A 443 -59.68 10.40 -4.12
N PHE A 444 -59.47 9.82 -2.93
CA PHE A 444 -60.55 9.66 -1.94
C PHE A 444 -61.12 11.02 -1.53
N LEU A 445 -60.25 11.94 -1.10
CA LEU A 445 -60.64 13.25 -0.58
C LEU A 445 -61.43 14.04 -1.62
N TRP A 446 -61.01 14.01 -2.88
CA TRP A 446 -61.69 14.63 -4.01
C TRP A 446 -63.14 14.16 -4.13
N ASN A 447 -63.35 12.85 -4.25
CA ASN A 447 -64.68 12.27 -4.43
C ASN A 447 -65.55 12.48 -3.19
N TRP A 448 -64.94 12.43 -2.01
CA TRP A 448 -65.64 12.57 -0.75
C TRP A 448 -66.07 14.01 -0.42
N THR A 449 -65.42 15.06 -0.98
CA THR A 449 -65.60 16.47 -0.58
C THR A 449 -66.60 17.22 -1.48
N PRO A 450 -67.83 17.56 -1.01
CA PRO A 450 -68.71 18.48 -1.72
C PRO A 450 -68.16 19.91 -1.76
N MET A 451 -68.65 20.70 -2.72
CA MET A 451 -68.45 22.15 -2.71
C MET A 451 -69.03 22.74 -1.42
N GLY A 452 -68.32 23.71 -0.83
CA GLY A 452 -68.67 24.33 0.45
C GLY A 452 -68.11 23.62 1.69
N THR A 453 -67.50 22.43 1.56
CA THR A 453 -66.90 21.71 2.70
C THR A 453 -65.88 22.58 3.43
N THR A 454 -66.00 22.68 4.74
CA THR A 454 -65.10 23.46 5.59
C THR A 454 -63.69 22.88 5.58
N VAL A 455 -62.69 23.76 5.50
CA VAL A 455 -61.27 23.43 5.63
C VAL A 455 -60.68 24.26 6.76
N VAL A 456 -60.18 23.60 7.79
CA VAL A 456 -59.50 24.25 8.91
C VAL A 456 -58.01 24.03 8.77
N VAL A 457 -57.23 25.11 8.80
CA VAL A 457 -55.76 25.06 8.85
C VAL A 457 -55.32 25.59 10.21
N GLN A 458 -54.57 24.79 10.96
CA GLN A 458 -54.14 25.12 12.32
C GLN A 458 -52.72 24.58 12.60
N TYR A 459 -52.11 24.97 13.71
CA TYR A 459 -50.83 24.42 14.14
C TYR A 459 -51.00 23.07 14.82
#